data_AF-A0A5K1HIQ4-F1
#
_entry.id   AF-A0A5K1HIQ4-F1
#
_cell.length_a   1.000
_cell.length_b   1.000
_cell.length_c   1.000
_cell.angle_alpha   90.00
_cell.angle_beta   90.00
_cell.angle_gamma   90.00
#
_symmetry.space_group_name_H-M   'P 1'
#
loop_
_entity.id
_entity.type
_entity.pdbx_description
1 polymer ?
#
loop_
_entity_poly.entity_id
_entity_poly.type
_entity_poly.pdbx_seq_one_letter_code
_entity_poly.pdbx_strand_id
1 'polypeptide(L)'
;ERVRKSSQHVTFPDTDLIFLENGTYRGQVWDLNDLRQIKKIAEENKVAVHIDGARIYNALETYGLQPKDISDCYDTMTMCFTKGLCCPVGGAILGTREHIKKLKSIRKSLGGGIMHTSILSTGI
;
A
#
# COMPACT_ATOMS: atom_id res chain seq x y z
N GLU A 1 5.25 -18.52 9.73
CA GLU A 1 3.81 -18.48 9.37
C GLU A 1 3.62 -18.90 7.93
N ARG A 2 2.48 -19.50 7.59
CA ARG A 2 2.30 -20.29 6.36
C ARG A 2 1.39 -19.54 5.39
N VAL A 3 1.91 -19.05 4.27
CA VAL A 3 1.06 -18.64 3.14
C VAL A 3 0.35 -19.89 2.62
N ARG A 4 -0.98 -19.81 2.42
CA ARG A 4 -1.72 -20.94 1.86
C ARG A 4 -1.20 -21.19 0.45
N LYS A 5 -0.48 -22.29 0.27
CA LYS A 5 -0.03 -22.71 -1.05
C LYS A 5 -1.26 -23.02 -1.90
N SER A 6 -1.21 -22.62 -3.17
CA SER A 6 -2.19 -23.03 -4.17
C SER A 6 -2.40 -24.54 -4.07
N SER A 7 -3.58 -24.94 -3.60
CA SER A 7 -4.03 -26.31 -3.69
C SER A 7 -4.73 -26.43 -5.02
N GLN A 8 -4.32 -27.37 -5.88
CA GLN A 8 -5.02 -27.70 -7.14
C GLN A 8 -6.49 -28.15 -6.93
N HIS A 9 -7.01 -28.09 -5.71
CA HIS A 9 -8.40 -28.27 -5.35
C HIS A 9 -9.25 -27.07 -5.77
N VAL A 10 -10.19 -27.33 -6.70
CA VAL A 10 -11.17 -26.38 -7.27
C VAL A 10 -11.96 -25.59 -6.21
N THR A 11 -12.05 -26.09 -4.98
CA THR A 11 -12.86 -25.49 -3.91
C THR A 11 -12.18 -24.31 -3.20
N PHE A 12 -10.86 -24.16 -3.28
CA PHE A 12 -10.15 -23.10 -2.57
C PHE A 12 -9.54 -22.08 -3.53
N PRO A 13 -9.71 -20.77 -3.29
CA PRO A 13 -9.09 -19.76 -4.13
C PRO A 13 -7.57 -19.73 -3.91
N ASP A 14 -6.82 -19.27 -4.89
CA ASP A 14 -5.39 -19.01 -4.71
C ASP A 14 -5.18 -17.74 -3.89
N THR A 15 -4.08 -17.70 -3.13
CA THR A 15 -3.71 -16.51 -2.34
C THR A 15 -2.87 -15.58 -3.21
N ASP A 16 -3.42 -14.44 -3.59
CA ASP A 16 -2.76 -13.48 -4.49
C ASP A 16 -2.22 -12.22 -3.79
N LEU A 17 -2.75 -11.88 -2.61
CA LEU A 17 -2.43 -10.62 -1.92
C LEU A 17 -2.31 -10.80 -0.41
N ILE A 18 -1.26 -10.22 0.16
CA ILE A 18 -1.12 -9.92 1.58
C ILE A 18 -1.40 -8.42 1.76
N PHE A 19 -2.35 -8.10 2.63
CA PHE A 19 -2.75 -6.74 2.95
C PHE A 19 -2.36 -6.43 4.39
N LEU A 20 -1.62 -5.33 4.59
CA LEU A 20 -1.17 -4.88 5.90
C LEU A 20 -1.59 -3.44 6.12
N GLU A 21 -1.94 -3.07 7.35
CA GLU A 21 -2.17 -1.68 7.74
C GLU A 21 -0.97 -1.20 8.57
N ASN A 22 -0.33 -0.08 8.19
CA ASN A 22 0.76 0.51 8.96
C ASN A 22 0.39 1.92 9.46
N GLY A 23 0.50 2.13 10.78
CA GLY A 23 -0.19 3.23 11.46
C GLY A 23 -1.67 2.88 11.64
N THR A 24 -1.94 1.78 12.35
CA THR A 24 -3.29 1.19 12.46
C THR A 24 -4.29 2.16 13.09
N TYR A 25 -5.59 1.81 13.08
CA TYR A 25 -6.61 2.59 13.78
C TYR A 25 -6.31 2.83 15.29
N ARG A 26 -5.48 1.98 15.91
CA ARG A 26 -5.01 2.14 17.31
C ARG A 26 -3.68 2.87 17.44
N GLY A 27 -3.12 3.37 16.33
CA GLY A 27 -1.81 4.00 16.30
C GLY A 27 -0.65 3.01 16.40
N GLN A 28 -0.88 1.72 16.15
CA GLN A 28 0.20 0.73 16.18
C GLN A 28 1.01 0.80 14.88
N VAL A 29 2.32 0.66 15.05
CA VAL A 29 3.31 0.73 13.99
C VAL A 29 4.03 -0.62 13.96
N TRP A 30 4.16 -1.21 12.78
CA TRP A 30 4.86 -2.49 12.63
C TRP A 30 6.36 -2.32 12.86
N ASP A 31 7.06 -3.34 13.32
CA ASP A 31 8.52 -3.34 13.20
C ASP A 31 8.91 -3.45 11.71
N LEU A 32 9.91 -2.67 11.29
CA LEU A 32 10.44 -2.71 9.93
C LEU A 32 11.02 -4.08 9.59
N ASN A 33 11.63 -4.76 10.57
CA ASN A 33 12.17 -6.11 10.34
C ASN A 33 11.06 -7.12 10.06
N ASP A 34 9.92 -7.01 10.75
CA ASP A 34 8.76 -7.86 10.51
C ASP A 34 8.17 -7.59 9.12
N LEU A 35 8.04 -6.32 8.72
CA LEU A 35 7.57 -5.96 7.37
C LEU A 35 8.47 -6.55 6.27
N ARG A 36 9.79 -6.47 6.44
CA ARG A 36 10.75 -7.08 5.50
C ARG A 36 10.64 -8.60 5.49
N GLN A 37 10.45 -9.23 6.65
CA GLN A 37 10.28 -10.68 6.73
C GLN A 37 8.99 -11.12 6.01
N ILE A 38 7.89 -10.38 6.21
CA ILE A 38 6.62 -10.64 5.52
C ILE A 38 6.81 -10.48 4.01
N LYS A 39 7.49 -9.42 3.56
CA LYS A 39 7.77 -9.20 2.15
C LYS A 39 8.59 -10.34 1.54
N LYS A 40 9.62 -10.82 2.24
CA LYS A 40 10.40 -11.97 1.81
C LYS A 40 9.55 -13.24 1.67
N ILE A 41 8.69 -13.52 2.67
CA ILE A 41 7.76 -14.65 2.61
C ILE A 41 6.81 -14.51 1.42
N ALA A 42 6.34 -13.29 1.14
CA ALA A 42 5.45 -13.01 0.01
C ALA A 42 6.15 -13.28 -1.33
N GLU A 43 7.40 -12.84 -1.49
CA GLU A 43 8.21 -13.10 -2.68
C GLU A 43 8.47 -14.59 -2.91
N GLU A 44 8.83 -15.33 -1.86
CA GLU A 44 9.03 -16.79 -1.91
C GLU A 44 7.76 -17.52 -2.38
N ASN A 45 6.58 -16.99 -2.08
CA ASN A 45 5.29 -17.56 -2.45
C ASN A 45 4.62 -16.88 -3.66
N LYS A 46 5.29 -15.92 -4.32
CA LYS A 46 4.76 -15.13 -5.45
C LYS A 46 3.44 -14.41 -5.15
N VAL A 47 3.28 -13.95 -3.92
CA VAL A 47 2.10 -13.21 -3.44
C VAL A 47 2.45 -11.72 -3.37
N ALA A 48 1.54 -10.86 -3.84
CA ALA A 48 1.76 -9.41 -3.75
C ALA A 48 1.59 -8.91 -2.32
N VAL A 49 2.27 -7.81 -1.97
CA VAL A 49 2.11 -7.12 -0.68
C VAL A 49 1.59 -5.70 -0.92
N HIS A 50 0.46 -5.37 -0.28
CA HIS A 50 -0.07 -4.02 -0.23
C HIS A 50 -0.08 -3.50 1.20
N ILE A 51 0.45 -2.29 1.39
CA ILE A 51 0.36 -1.58 2.66
C ILE A 51 -0.69 -0.47 2.57
N ASP A 52 -1.71 -0.54 3.42
CA ASP A 52 -2.58 0.59 3.70
C ASP A 52 -1.85 1.59 4.59
N GLY A 53 -1.43 2.68 3.95
CA GLY A 53 -0.73 3.78 4.58
C GLY A 53 -1.62 4.96 4.90
N ALA A 54 -2.88 4.72 5.27
CA ALA A 54 -3.80 5.75 5.75
C ALA A 54 -3.18 6.72 6.77
N ARG A 55 -2.27 6.24 7.63
CA ARG A 55 -1.50 7.04 8.61
C ARG A 55 0.00 6.77 8.50
N ILE A 56 0.49 6.49 7.29
CA ILE A 56 1.90 6.12 7.09
C ILE A 56 2.87 7.18 7.58
N TYR A 57 2.52 8.47 7.49
CA TYR A 57 3.36 9.55 7.98
C TYR A 57 3.60 9.49 9.49
N ASN A 58 2.62 9.03 10.27
CA ASN A 58 2.79 8.80 11.71
C ASN A 58 3.73 7.62 11.99
N ALA A 59 3.63 6.56 11.18
CA ALA A 59 4.54 5.42 11.27
C ALA A 59 5.98 5.83 10.88
N LEU A 60 6.13 6.58 9.79
CA LEU A 60 7.42 7.09 9.30
C LEU A 60 8.10 8.02 10.30
N GLU A 61 7.33 8.88 10.98
CA GLU A 61 7.85 9.71 12.07
C GLU A 61 8.40 8.85 13.21
N THR A 62 7.70 7.75 13.55
CA THR A 62 8.13 6.79 14.58
C THR A 62 9.42 6.06 14.17
N TYR A 63 9.58 5.78 12.88
CA TYR A 63 10.80 5.16 12.33
C TYR A 63 11.95 6.14 12.16
N GLY A 64 11.68 7.45 12.05
CA GLY A 64 12.67 8.45 11.63
C GLY A 64 13.09 8.28 10.16
N LEU A 65 12.19 7.80 9.29
CA LEU A 65 12.48 7.47 7.89
C LEU A 65 11.57 8.21 6.90
N GLN A 66 11.96 8.22 5.62
CA GLN A 66 11.14 8.73 4.52
C GLN A 66 10.39 7.59 3.82
N PRO A 67 9.29 7.88 3.08
CA PRO A 67 8.53 6.84 2.37
C PRO A 67 9.38 5.98 1.42
N LYS A 68 10.44 6.54 0.84
CA LYS A 68 11.36 5.81 -0.05
C LYS A 68 12.14 4.71 0.68
N ASP A 69 12.40 4.88 1.98
CA ASP A 69 13.29 4.02 2.76
C ASP A 69 12.60 2.70 3.16
N ILE A 70 11.28 2.64 3.03
CA ILE A 70 10.45 1.45 3.28
C ILE A 70 9.93 0.83 1.97
N SER A 71 10.44 1.27 0.81
CA SER A 71 10.00 0.80 -0.51
C SER A 71 10.31 -0.67 -0.76
N ASP A 72 11.24 -1.25 -0.02
CA ASP A 72 11.59 -2.67 -0.02
C ASP A 72 10.57 -3.55 0.73
N CYS A 73 9.60 -2.96 1.42
CA CYS A 73 8.63 -3.68 2.26
C CYS A 73 7.29 -3.94 1.55
N TYR A 74 7.04 -3.39 0.35
CA TYR A 74 5.74 -3.48 -0.33
C TYR A 74 5.85 -3.46 -1.86
N ASP A 75 4.85 -4.02 -2.54
CA ASP A 75 4.70 -3.88 -4.00
C ASP A 75 3.88 -2.64 -4.38
N THR A 76 2.89 -2.33 -3.52
CA THR A 76 2.08 -1.13 -3.62
C THR A 76 1.76 -0.59 -2.22
N MET A 77 1.64 0.72 -2.08
CA MET A 77 1.27 1.37 -0.82
C MET A 77 0.34 2.54 -1.08
N THR A 78 -0.74 2.69 -0.30
CA THR A 78 -1.55 3.90 -0.32
C THR A 78 -1.02 4.93 0.67
N MET A 79 -1.21 6.21 0.36
CA MET A 79 -0.96 7.31 1.28
C MET A 79 -2.19 8.21 1.31
N CYS A 80 -2.64 8.57 2.50
CA CYS A 80 -3.79 9.45 2.66
C CYS A 80 -3.36 10.83 3.13
N PHE A 81 -3.86 11.88 2.47
CA PHE A 81 -3.51 13.27 2.80
C PHE A 81 -4.57 13.94 3.69
N THR A 82 -5.77 13.37 3.79
CA THR A 82 -6.90 13.98 4.52
C THR A 82 -6.94 13.67 6.01
N LYS A 83 -5.97 12.90 6.53
CA LYS A 83 -5.90 12.52 7.94
C LYS A 83 -4.91 13.41 8.69
N GLY A 84 -3.77 12.87 9.13
CA GLY A 84 -2.76 13.62 9.89
C GLY A 84 -2.15 14.82 9.15
N LEU A 85 -2.32 14.89 7.83
CA LEU A 85 -1.83 16.00 6.99
C LEU A 85 -2.89 17.08 6.71
N CYS A 86 -4.13 16.90 7.18
CA CYS A 86 -5.19 17.90 7.12
C CYS A 86 -5.52 18.46 5.71
N CYS A 87 -5.20 17.74 4.63
CA CYS A 87 -5.62 18.16 3.29
C CYS A 87 -7.15 17.99 3.14
N PRO A 88 -7.84 18.86 2.40
CA PRO A 88 -9.29 18.77 2.24
C PRO A 88 -9.72 17.50 1.49
N VAL A 89 -8.99 17.13 0.44
CA VAL A 89 -9.16 15.88 -0.30
C VAL A 89 -7.79 15.37 -0.76
N GLY A 90 -7.71 14.08 -1.09
CA GLY A 90 -6.55 13.52 -1.79
C GLY A 90 -5.84 12.37 -1.08
N GLY A 91 -5.09 11.65 -1.90
CA GLY A 91 -4.23 10.55 -1.53
C GLY A 91 -3.44 10.09 -2.74
N ALA A 92 -2.38 9.34 -2.49
CA ALA A 92 -1.51 8.80 -3.52
C ALA A 92 -1.41 7.28 -3.39
N ILE A 93 -1.05 6.63 -4.50
CA ILE A 93 -0.68 5.21 -4.50
C ILE A 93 0.73 5.11 -5.06
N LEU A 94 1.60 4.46 -4.31
CA LEU A 94 2.99 4.18 -4.65
C LEU A 94 3.09 2.75 -5.16
N GLY A 95 3.98 2.53 -6.11
CA GLY A 95 4.24 1.22 -6.70
C GLY A 95 5.09 1.34 -7.97
N THR A 96 5.31 0.21 -8.63
CA THR A 96 6.07 0.17 -9.89
C THR A 96 5.36 0.94 -11.01
N ARG A 97 6.10 1.36 -12.03
CA ARG A 97 5.53 2.04 -13.21
C ARG A 97 4.42 1.22 -13.87
N GLU A 98 4.56 -0.11 -13.86
CA GLU A 98 3.57 -1.04 -14.38
C GLU A 98 2.28 -1.04 -13.56
N HIS A 99 2.39 -1.05 -12.22
CA HIS A 99 1.25 -0.90 -11.32
C HIS A 99 0.53 0.43 -11.56
N ILE A 100 1.28 1.54 -11.59
CA ILE A 100 0.71 2.88 -11.80
C ILE A 100 -0.01 2.99 -13.16
N LYS A 101 0.52 2.38 -14.23
CA LYS A 101 -0.13 2.37 -15.54
C LYS A 101 -1.50 1.67 -15.49
N LYS A 102 -1.59 0.51 -14.84
CA LYS A 102 -2.86 -0.22 -14.64
C LYS A 102 -3.83 0.58 -13.77
N LEU A 103 -3.34 1.12 -12.65
CA LEU A 103 -4.12 1.89 -11.69
C LEU A 103 -4.70 3.18 -12.30
N LYS A 104 -3.99 3.85 -13.21
CA LYS A 104 -4.52 5.02 -13.93
C LYS A 104 -5.76 4.68 -14.77
N SER A 105 -5.77 3.52 -15.41
CA SER A 105 -6.93 3.03 -16.16
C SER A 105 -8.10 2.75 -15.22
N ILE A 106 -7.86 2.00 -14.14
CA ILE A 106 -8.86 1.69 -13.11
C ILE A 106 -9.44 2.98 -12.50
N ARG A 107 -8.59 3.94 -12.13
CA ARG A 107 -9.00 5.25 -11.61
C ARG A 107 -9.94 5.96 -12.57
N LYS A 108 -9.70 5.88 -13.88
CA LYS A 108 -10.57 6.50 -14.88
C LYS A 108 -11.91 5.78 -14.96
N SER A 109 -11.92 4.44 -14.97
CA SER A 109 -13.14 3.64 -14.98
C SER A 109 -14.02 3.85 -13.74
N LEU A 110 -13.40 4.07 -12.58
CA LEU A 110 -14.10 4.38 -11.32
C LEU A 110 -14.53 5.85 -11.20
N GLY A 111 -14.28 6.68 -12.22
CA GLY A 111 -14.66 8.11 -12.21
C GLY A 111 -13.71 9.04 -11.47
N GLY A 112 -12.57 8.55 -10.95
CA GLY A 112 -11.56 9.35 -10.25
C GLY A 112 -10.65 10.20 -11.15
N GLY A 113 -10.90 10.22 -12.46
CA GLY A 113 -10.15 11.02 -13.44
C GLY A 113 -10.62 12.48 -13.49
N ILE A 114 -10.46 13.22 -12.40
CA ILE A 114 -10.86 14.64 -12.27
C ILE A 114 -9.90 15.51 -13.10
N MET A 115 -10.45 16.50 -13.82
CA MET A 115 -9.68 17.37 -14.75
C MET A 115 -9.00 18.54 -14.04
N HIS A 116 -9.64 19.17 -13.04
CA HIS A 116 -9.12 20.33 -12.31
C HIS A 116 -8.56 19.94 -10.93
N THR A 117 -7.66 18.96 -10.91
CA THR A 117 -7.11 18.39 -9.67
C THR A 117 -6.09 19.29 -8.97
N SER A 118 -5.57 20.32 -9.63
CA SER A 118 -4.58 21.24 -9.04
C SER A 118 -5.09 22.00 -7.81
N ILE A 119 -6.40 22.29 -7.76
CA ILE A 119 -7.06 22.91 -6.59
C ILE A 119 -7.34 21.89 -5.49
N LEU A 120 -7.45 20.61 -5.86
CA LEU A 120 -7.94 19.52 -4.99
C LEU A 120 -6.84 18.62 -4.44
N SER A 121 -5.69 18.46 -5.11
CA SER A 121 -4.67 17.49 -4.71
C SER A 121 -3.24 17.93 -5.04
N THR A 122 -2.39 17.87 -4.02
CA THR A 122 -0.93 17.90 -4.10
C THR A 122 -0.41 16.47 -4.37
N GLY A 123 0.36 16.27 -5.45
CA GLY A 123 1.26 15.11 -5.69
C GLY A 123 0.65 13.85 -6.35
N ILE A 124 1.01 13.61 -7.61
CA ILE A 124 1.01 12.27 -8.25
C ILE A 124 2.39 11.66 -8.02
#